data_AF-A0A8D7FJX4-F1
#
_entry.id   AF-A0A8D7FJX4-F1
#
_cell.length_a   1.000
_cell.length_b   1.000
_cell.length_c   1.000
_cell.angle_alpha   90.00
_cell.angle_beta   90.00
_cell.angle_gamma   90.00
#
_symmetry.space_group_name_H-M   'P 1'
#
loop_
_entity.id
_entity.type
_entity.pdbx_description
1 polymer ?
#
loop_
_entity_poly.entity_id
_entity_poly.type
_entity_poly.pdbx_seq_one_letter_code
_entity_poly.pdbx_strand_id
1 'polypeptide(L)'
;MNKEDKENLKWLRVFKSQQKTRISVIMATLQAQNLFFSSSSSSPSGDTFPVGCAFDECNVHHKYFPENPDHLNPKYNTMLRVYSEGCGLNIVLMSWGVDDYMYLIAKENKTSLPLAGLFIIRYHSFYSLHKHGAYQYLMNKEDKENLKWLRVKYDLYSKSKVRIDVEKVKPYYVSLIEKYFPAMLKW
;
A
#
# COMPACT_ATOMS: atom_id res chain seq x y z
N MET A 1 -8.63 -10.27 -24.97
CA MET A 1 -8.87 -9.61 -23.68
C MET A 1 -9.71 -10.53 -22.82
N ASN A 2 -9.12 -11.10 -21.78
CA ASN A 2 -9.74 -12.13 -20.95
C ASN A 2 -10.81 -11.51 -20.01
N LYS A 3 -11.56 -12.35 -19.28
CA LYS A 3 -12.66 -11.89 -18.40
C LYS A 3 -12.17 -10.98 -17.28
N GLU A 4 -10.95 -11.23 -16.81
CA GLU A 4 -10.26 -10.46 -15.77
C GLU A 4 -9.80 -9.09 -16.29
N ASP A 5 -9.23 -9.03 -17.50
CA ASP A 5 -8.88 -7.79 -18.20
C ASP A 5 -10.10 -6.91 -18.44
N LYS A 6 -11.25 -7.51 -18.79
CA LYS A 6 -12.52 -6.79 -18.97
C LYS A 6 -13.04 -6.21 -17.65
N GLU A 7 -12.95 -6.96 -16.56
CA GLU A 7 -13.32 -6.47 -15.24
C GLU A 7 -12.34 -5.39 -14.77
N ASN A 8 -11.03 -5.57 -14.97
CA ASN A 8 -9.97 -4.58 -14.71
C ASN A 8 -10.14 -3.30 -15.55
N LEU A 9 -10.63 -3.40 -16.78
CA LEU A 9 -10.95 -2.25 -17.63
C LEU A 9 -12.26 -1.56 -17.25
N LYS A 10 -13.25 -2.32 -16.76
CA LYS A 10 -14.47 -1.78 -16.14
C LYS A 10 -14.11 -1.02 -14.87
N TRP A 11 -13.19 -1.56 -14.06
CA TRP A 11 -12.53 -0.85 -12.98
C TRP A 11 -11.83 0.41 -13.47
N LEU A 12 -11.00 0.36 -14.51
CA LEU A 12 -10.32 1.55 -15.06
C LEU A 12 -11.28 2.64 -15.54
N ARG A 13 -12.41 2.28 -16.18
CA ARG A 13 -13.44 3.23 -16.58
C ARG A 13 -14.13 3.87 -15.37
N VAL A 14 -14.40 3.06 -14.36
CA VAL A 14 -14.89 3.50 -13.05
C VAL A 14 -13.87 4.39 -12.31
N PHE A 15 -12.57 4.11 -12.42
CA PHE A 15 -11.46 4.90 -11.87
C PHE A 15 -11.25 6.22 -12.62
N LYS A 16 -11.56 6.26 -13.92
CA LYS A 16 -11.41 7.44 -14.78
C LYS A 16 -12.63 8.35 -14.77
N SER A 17 -13.84 7.84 -14.53
CA SER A 17 -15.09 8.61 -14.66
C SER A 17 -15.63 9.20 -13.36
N GLN A 18 -15.14 8.78 -12.19
CA GLN A 18 -15.67 9.19 -10.88
C GLN A 18 -14.50 9.61 -9.97
N GLN A 19 -14.39 10.91 -9.75
CA GLN A 19 -13.32 11.55 -8.99
C GLN A 19 -13.13 10.93 -7.58
N LYS A 20 -11.86 10.69 -7.22
CA LYS A 20 -11.27 10.68 -5.86
C LYS A 20 -11.34 9.48 -4.89
N THR A 21 -12.17 8.44 -5.01
CA THR A 21 -12.59 7.82 -3.73
C THR A 21 -12.73 6.30 -3.58
N ARG A 22 -12.42 5.42 -4.54
CA ARG A 22 -12.73 3.97 -4.33
C ARG A 22 -11.71 3.18 -3.51
N ILE A 23 -10.41 3.22 -3.84
CA ILE A 23 -9.39 2.50 -3.06
C ILE A 23 -8.86 3.34 -1.91
N SER A 24 -8.60 4.64 -2.15
CA SER A 24 -8.14 5.57 -1.12
C SER A 24 -9.11 5.66 0.05
N VAL A 25 -10.41 5.41 -0.16
CA VAL A 25 -11.37 5.38 0.94
C VAL A 25 -11.55 4.00 1.55
N ILE A 26 -11.37 2.89 0.83
CA ILE A 26 -11.22 1.58 1.49
C ILE A 26 -10.00 1.63 2.42
N MET A 27 -8.89 2.20 1.95
CA MET A 27 -7.69 2.47 2.75
C MET A 27 -7.97 3.41 3.92
N ALA A 28 -8.57 4.58 3.68
CA ALA A 28 -8.91 5.50 4.76
C ALA A 28 -9.95 4.93 5.73
N THR A 29 -10.85 4.04 5.29
CA THR A 29 -11.85 3.37 6.14
C THR A 29 -11.19 2.32 7.01
N LEU A 30 -10.30 1.50 6.44
CA LEU A 30 -9.53 0.51 7.16
C LEU A 30 -8.55 1.16 8.15
N GLN A 31 -7.89 2.24 7.74
CA GLN A 31 -7.02 3.06 8.59
C GLN A 31 -7.80 3.80 9.68
N ALA A 32 -8.98 4.35 9.37
CA ALA A 32 -9.85 4.97 10.37
C ALA A 32 -10.35 3.93 11.38
N GLN A 33 -10.76 2.73 10.94
CA GLN A 33 -11.14 1.64 11.84
C GLN A 33 -9.96 1.24 12.74
N ASN A 34 -8.74 1.12 12.22
CA ASN A 34 -7.55 0.86 13.04
C ASN A 34 -7.29 1.99 14.06
N LEU A 35 -7.43 3.26 13.67
CA LEU A 35 -7.35 4.41 14.58
C LEU A 35 -8.44 4.42 15.66
N PHE A 36 -9.62 3.86 15.38
CA PHE A 36 -10.71 3.74 16.34
C PHE A 36 -10.54 2.55 17.30
N PHE A 37 -9.82 1.49 16.90
CA PHE A 37 -9.66 0.25 17.68
C PHE A 37 -8.27 0.05 18.32
N SER A 38 -7.22 0.76 17.89
CA SER A 38 -5.90 0.70 18.54
C SER A 38 -5.80 1.72 19.67
N SER A 39 -5.70 1.25 20.91
CA SER A 39 -5.40 2.08 22.10
C SER A 39 -3.91 2.49 22.20
N SER A 40 -3.09 2.11 21.23
CA SER A 40 -1.67 2.48 21.15
C SER A 40 -1.43 3.43 19.98
N SER A 41 -1.00 4.65 20.31
CA SER A 41 -0.60 5.72 19.40
C SER A 41 0.69 5.45 18.59
N SER A 42 1.07 4.17 18.40
CA SER A 42 2.41 3.78 17.94
C SER A 42 2.43 2.86 16.73
N SER A 43 1.43 2.93 15.84
CA SER A 43 1.62 2.42 14.47
C SER A 43 2.25 3.53 13.64
N PRO A 44 3.52 3.41 13.17
CA PRO A 44 4.15 4.47 12.41
C PRO A 44 3.39 4.67 11.11
N SER A 45 2.78 5.85 10.98
CA SER A 45 2.39 6.37 9.66
C SER A 45 3.66 7.00 9.06
N GLY A 46 4.08 6.53 7.89
CA GLY A 46 5.32 6.98 7.26
C GLY A 46 5.68 6.18 6.03
N ASP A 47 6.63 6.69 5.25
CA ASP A 47 7.12 6.04 4.04
C ASP A 47 7.74 4.67 4.39
N THR A 48 7.38 3.64 3.63
CA THR A 48 7.89 2.28 3.81
C THR A 48 9.09 2.02 2.91
N PHE A 49 9.99 1.13 3.36
CA PHE A 49 11.18 0.73 2.63
C PHE A 49 11.47 -0.77 2.83
N PRO A 50 12.13 -1.44 1.87
CA PRO A 50 12.57 -2.83 2.04
C PRO A 50 13.62 -2.96 3.14
N VAL A 51 13.50 -4.00 3.96
CA VAL A 51 14.55 -4.40 4.92
C VAL A 51 15.29 -5.62 4.40
N GLY A 52 16.50 -5.88 4.91
CA GLY A 52 17.32 -7.01 4.46
C GLY A 52 18.05 -6.77 3.12
N CYS A 53 17.99 -5.56 2.56
CA CYS A 53 18.83 -5.10 1.45
C CYS A 53 19.38 -3.69 1.73
N ALA A 54 20.26 -3.18 0.87
CA ALA A 54 20.77 -1.81 0.99
C ALA A 54 19.63 -0.77 1.01
N PHE A 55 19.77 0.24 1.86
CA PHE A 55 18.87 1.38 1.92
C PHE A 55 19.23 2.37 0.81
N ASP A 56 18.23 2.82 0.06
CA ASP A 56 18.38 3.78 -1.03
C ASP A 56 18.32 5.21 -0.48
N GLU A 57 19.12 6.11 -1.05
CA GLU A 57 19.20 7.52 -0.64
C GLU A 57 17.86 8.27 -0.82
N CYS A 58 16.96 7.75 -1.66
CA CYS A 58 15.62 8.30 -1.84
C CYS A 58 14.69 8.04 -0.65
N ASN A 59 15.06 7.17 0.29
CA ASN A 59 14.29 6.94 1.51
C ASN A 59 14.23 8.22 2.36
N VAL A 60 13.04 8.60 2.82
CA VAL A 60 12.86 9.78 3.67
C VAL A 60 13.70 9.63 4.94
N HIS A 61 14.43 10.69 5.26
CA HIS A 61 15.39 10.73 6.36
C HIS A 61 16.54 9.71 6.28
N HIS A 62 17.01 9.38 5.06
CA HIS A 62 18.15 8.49 4.81
C HIS A 62 19.37 8.71 5.74
N LYS A 63 19.64 9.96 6.14
CA LYS A 63 20.73 10.34 7.06
C LYS A 63 20.77 9.60 8.40
N TYR A 64 19.66 9.00 8.86
CA TYR A 64 19.64 8.22 10.11
C TYR A 64 19.85 6.72 9.91
N PHE A 65 19.81 6.21 8.66
CA PHE A 65 20.02 4.79 8.39
C PHE A 65 21.40 4.25 8.76
N PRO A 66 22.49 5.05 8.79
CA PRO A 66 23.77 4.61 9.34
C PRO A 66 23.71 4.15 10.81
N GLU A 67 22.72 4.61 11.58
CA GLU A 67 22.50 4.19 12.98
C GLU A 67 21.75 2.86 13.07
N ASN A 68 21.18 2.35 11.97
CA ASN A 68 20.51 1.07 11.95
C ASN A 68 21.56 -0.07 12.05
N PRO A 69 21.43 -1.02 12.99
CA PRO A 69 22.38 -2.12 13.14
C PRO A 69 22.53 -2.98 11.87
N ASP A 70 21.50 -3.04 11.02
CA ASP A 70 21.59 -3.74 9.73
C ASP A 70 22.47 -2.99 8.72
N HIS A 71 22.57 -1.67 8.80
CA HIS A 71 23.42 -0.89 7.90
C HIS A 71 24.90 -1.26 8.05
N LEU A 72 25.35 -1.47 9.28
CA LEU A 72 26.73 -1.84 9.61
C LEU A 72 27.00 -3.34 9.46
N ASN A 73 25.96 -4.15 9.27
CA ASN A 73 26.13 -5.59 9.14
C ASN A 73 26.69 -5.94 7.75
N PRO A 74 27.85 -6.61 7.63
CA PRO A 74 28.36 -7.09 6.35
C PRO A 74 27.41 -8.11 5.68
N LYS A 75 26.47 -8.69 6.44
CA LYS A 75 25.33 -9.48 5.94
C LYS A 75 24.13 -8.65 5.48
N TYR A 76 24.07 -7.32 5.75
CA TYR A 76 22.98 -6.37 5.36
C TYR A 76 23.31 -5.01 4.62
N ASN A 77 24.58 -4.64 4.35
CA ASN A 77 25.10 -3.62 3.35
C ASN A 77 25.21 -3.73 1.75
N THR A 78 25.06 -4.84 1.00
CA THR A 78 25.02 -4.96 -0.48
C THR A 78 23.59 -4.83 -1.05
N MET A 79 23.45 -4.69 -2.38
CA MET A 79 22.18 -4.31 -3.04
C MET A 79 21.04 -5.34 -2.95
N LEU A 80 21.33 -6.65 -3.04
CA LEU A 80 20.31 -7.72 -3.18
C LEU A 80 20.15 -8.59 -1.92
N ARG A 81 21.27 -9.07 -1.37
CA ARG A 81 21.37 -9.78 -0.08
C ARG A 81 20.50 -10.99 0.10
N VAL A 82 19.44 -10.89 0.90
CA VAL A 82 18.52 -12.00 1.19
C VAL A 82 17.55 -12.21 0.03
N TYR A 83 17.55 -11.30 -0.95
CA TYR A 83 16.72 -11.34 -2.13
C TYR A 83 17.53 -11.67 -3.39
N SER A 84 16.86 -12.27 -4.35
CA SER A 84 17.33 -12.36 -5.74
C SER A 84 16.78 -11.21 -6.57
N GLU A 85 17.44 -10.92 -7.70
CA GLU A 85 16.92 -9.95 -8.66
C GLU A 85 15.58 -10.42 -9.23
N GLY A 86 14.61 -9.50 -9.32
CA GLY A 86 13.28 -9.76 -9.84
C GLY A 86 12.45 -10.76 -9.03
N CYS A 87 12.78 -10.95 -7.74
CA CYS A 87 12.15 -11.95 -6.88
C CYS A 87 10.66 -11.70 -6.61
N GLY A 88 10.22 -10.45 -6.76
CA GLY A 88 8.85 -10.02 -6.53
C GLY A 88 8.68 -9.35 -5.18
N LEU A 89 7.98 -8.22 -5.15
CA LEU A 89 7.75 -7.46 -3.93
C LEU A 89 6.98 -8.27 -2.88
N ASN A 90 6.20 -9.27 -3.30
CA ASN A 90 5.43 -10.11 -2.39
C ASN A 90 6.28 -10.90 -1.40
N ILE A 91 7.53 -11.23 -1.75
CA ILE A 91 8.48 -11.93 -0.87
C ILE A 91 9.47 -10.97 -0.19
N VAL A 92 9.50 -9.70 -0.61
CA VAL A 92 10.33 -8.68 0.02
C VAL A 92 9.71 -8.30 1.35
N LEU A 93 10.51 -8.35 2.40
CA LEU A 93 10.10 -7.87 3.70
C LEU A 93 10.19 -6.35 3.71
N MET A 94 9.06 -5.70 4.00
CA MET A 94 8.97 -4.25 4.13
C MET A 94 9.12 -3.84 5.59
N SER A 95 9.56 -2.60 5.85
CA SER A 95 9.47 -1.98 7.16
C SER A 95 8.03 -2.09 7.70
N TRP A 96 7.87 -2.66 8.90
CA TRP A 96 6.54 -2.90 9.48
C TRP A 96 5.74 -1.61 9.66
N GLY A 97 4.48 -1.62 9.25
CA GLY A 97 3.61 -0.46 9.31
C GLY A 97 2.20 -0.77 8.88
N VAL A 98 1.42 0.30 8.70
CA VAL A 98 -0.01 0.22 8.39
C VAL A 98 -0.28 -0.50 7.06
N ASP A 99 0.59 -0.34 6.06
CA ASP A 99 0.46 -0.98 4.75
C ASP A 99 0.39 -2.52 4.84
N ASP A 100 1.43 -3.14 5.41
CA ASP A 100 1.52 -4.60 5.54
C ASP A 100 0.48 -5.13 6.52
N TYR A 101 0.22 -4.42 7.62
CA TYR A 101 -0.84 -4.79 8.56
C TYR A 101 -2.21 -4.85 7.87
N MET A 102 -2.62 -3.77 7.18
CA MET A 102 -3.93 -3.74 6.50
C MET A 102 -4.01 -4.75 5.36
N TYR A 103 -2.92 -5.00 4.64
CA TYR A 103 -2.85 -6.06 3.63
C TYR A 103 -3.13 -7.44 4.25
N LEU A 104 -2.51 -7.74 5.40
CA LEU A 104 -2.73 -9.00 6.12
C LEU A 104 -4.17 -9.11 6.61
N ILE A 105 -4.73 -8.05 7.23
CA ILE A 105 -6.14 -8.04 7.65
C ILE A 105 -7.06 -8.33 6.47
N ALA A 106 -6.86 -7.67 5.34
CA ALA A 106 -7.68 -7.89 4.16
C ALA A 106 -7.59 -9.33 3.64
N LYS A 107 -6.38 -9.90 3.62
CA LYS A 107 -6.13 -11.27 3.16
C LYS A 107 -6.71 -12.32 4.11
N GLU A 108 -6.48 -12.21 5.41
CA GLU A 108 -6.97 -13.15 6.42
C GLU A 108 -8.50 -13.14 6.55
N ASN A 109 -9.12 -11.99 6.31
CA ASN A 109 -10.57 -11.86 6.23
C ASN A 109 -11.16 -12.22 4.86
N LYS A 110 -10.36 -12.81 3.96
CA LYS A 110 -10.79 -13.31 2.64
C LYS A 110 -11.54 -12.25 1.83
N THR A 111 -10.99 -11.03 1.79
CA THR A 111 -11.58 -9.94 1.02
C THR A 111 -11.83 -10.35 -0.44
N SER A 112 -12.87 -9.80 -1.05
CA SER A 112 -13.13 -9.93 -2.49
C SER A 112 -12.55 -8.76 -3.31
N LEU A 113 -11.65 -7.97 -2.71
CA LEU A 113 -10.93 -6.93 -3.43
C LEU A 113 -10.11 -7.50 -4.60
N PRO A 114 -10.04 -6.80 -5.74
CA PRO A 114 -9.14 -7.19 -6.81
C PRO A 114 -7.68 -7.10 -6.37
N LEU A 115 -6.80 -7.87 -7.03
CA LEU A 115 -5.36 -7.87 -6.75
C LEU A 115 -4.73 -6.47 -6.81
N ALA A 116 -5.17 -5.64 -7.76
CA ALA A 116 -4.74 -4.23 -7.84
C ALA A 116 -5.10 -3.41 -6.59
N GLY A 117 -6.24 -3.72 -5.96
CA GLY A 117 -6.65 -3.13 -4.68
C GLY A 117 -5.67 -3.48 -3.58
N LEU A 118 -5.42 -4.78 -3.38
CA LEU A 118 -4.46 -5.30 -2.40
C LEU A 118 -3.03 -4.78 -2.63
N PHE A 119 -2.62 -4.65 -3.88
CA PHE A 119 -1.31 -4.10 -4.25
C PHE A 119 -1.18 -2.63 -3.82
N ILE A 120 -2.23 -1.83 -4.03
CA ILE A 120 -2.25 -0.45 -3.53
C ILE A 120 -2.21 -0.43 -2.00
N ILE A 121 -2.99 -1.29 -1.32
CA ILE A 121 -2.99 -1.35 0.15
C ILE A 121 -1.58 -1.53 0.70
N ARG A 122 -0.85 -2.50 0.13
CA ARG A 122 0.44 -2.94 0.64
C ARG A 122 1.62 -2.01 0.30
N TYR A 123 1.51 -1.22 -0.76
CA TYR A 123 2.66 -0.45 -1.26
C TYR A 123 2.38 1.04 -1.47
N HIS A 124 1.25 1.58 -0.99
CA HIS A 124 0.93 3.00 -1.13
C HIS A 124 1.94 3.92 -0.42
N SER A 125 2.50 3.49 0.70
CA SER A 125 3.52 4.23 1.43
C SER A 125 4.94 4.01 0.88
N PHE A 126 5.13 3.16 -0.14
CA PHE A 126 6.46 2.85 -0.68
C PHE A 126 6.93 3.91 -1.69
N TYR A 127 7.05 5.16 -1.24
CA TYR A 127 7.34 6.33 -2.10
C TYR A 127 8.70 6.24 -2.81
N SER A 128 9.73 5.69 -2.17
CA SER A 128 11.04 5.50 -2.83
C SER A 128 10.91 4.71 -4.13
N LEU A 129 10.01 3.72 -4.18
CA LEU A 129 9.72 2.99 -5.41
C LEU A 129 8.83 3.80 -6.36
N HIS A 130 7.61 4.15 -5.96
CA HIS A 130 6.61 4.63 -6.93
C HIS A 130 6.78 6.10 -7.34
N LYS A 131 7.48 6.91 -6.53
CA LYS A 131 7.81 8.31 -6.82
C LYS A 131 9.24 8.48 -7.36
N HIS A 132 10.22 7.76 -6.81
CA HIS A 132 11.63 7.95 -7.15
C HIS A 132 12.22 6.84 -8.03
N GLY A 133 11.54 5.71 -8.18
CA GLY A 133 12.01 4.59 -9.01
C GLY A 133 13.12 3.76 -8.39
N ALA A 134 13.41 3.93 -7.09
CA ALA A 134 14.31 3.06 -6.36
C ALA A 134 13.77 1.61 -6.28
N TYR A 135 14.62 0.63 -5.98
CA TYR A 135 14.23 -0.76 -5.73
C TYR A 135 13.58 -1.53 -6.90
N GLN A 136 13.59 -0.99 -8.12
CA GLN A 136 13.01 -1.67 -9.30
C GLN A 136 13.63 -3.04 -9.60
N TYR A 137 14.86 -3.27 -9.15
CA TYR A 137 15.56 -4.55 -9.28
C TYR A 137 14.93 -5.68 -8.45
N LEU A 138 14.09 -5.37 -7.45
CA LEU A 138 13.34 -6.37 -6.68
C LEU A 138 12.03 -6.78 -7.37
N MET A 139 11.54 -5.99 -8.32
CA MET A 139 10.22 -6.17 -8.92
C MET A 139 10.21 -7.26 -9.99
N ASN A 140 9.23 -8.16 -9.89
CA ASN A 140 8.93 -9.11 -10.95
C ASN A 140 8.07 -8.48 -12.06
N LYS A 141 7.66 -9.27 -13.06
CA LYS A 141 6.82 -8.78 -14.17
C LYS A 141 5.46 -8.24 -13.70
N GLU A 142 4.81 -8.94 -12.79
CA GLU A 142 3.49 -8.57 -12.25
C GLU A 142 3.56 -7.26 -11.46
N ASP A 143 4.58 -7.07 -10.63
CA ASP A 143 4.80 -5.83 -9.88
C ASP A 143 4.95 -4.64 -10.83
N LYS A 144 5.70 -4.82 -11.92
CA LYS A 144 5.92 -3.77 -12.93
C LYS A 144 4.62 -3.38 -13.62
N GLU A 145 3.76 -4.35 -13.91
CA GLU A 145 2.43 -4.10 -14.46
C GLU A 145 1.48 -3.41 -13.47
N ASN A 146 1.63 -3.70 -12.18
CA ASN A 146 0.83 -3.15 -11.10
C ASN A 146 1.32 -1.78 -10.59
N LEU A 147 2.58 -1.41 -10.85
CA LEU A 147 3.16 -0.12 -10.44
C LEU A 147 2.35 1.09 -10.93
N LYS A 148 1.67 0.96 -12.08
CA LYS A 148 0.76 1.99 -12.61
C LYS A 148 -0.36 2.37 -11.64
N TRP A 149 -0.77 1.46 -10.77
CA TRP A 149 -1.84 1.67 -9.79
C TRP A 149 -1.40 2.54 -8.62
N LEU A 150 -0.10 2.50 -8.25
CA LEU A 150 0.46 3.34 -7.19
C LEU A 150 0.69 4.78 -7.65
N ARG A 151 0.95 4.99 -8.95
CA ARG A 151 1.21 6.32 -9.53
C ARG A 151 -0.05 7.19 -9.67
N VAL A 152 -1.21 6.68 -9.30
CA VAL A 152 -2.46 7.44 -9.40
C VAL A 152 -2.58 8.42 -8.23
N LYS A 153 -2.45 9.72 -8.54
CA LYS A 153 -2.31 10.82 -7.58
C LYS A 153 -3.61 11.12 -6.79
N TYR A 154 -3.92 10.35 -5.76
CA TYR A 154 -5.11 10.60 -4.92
C TYR A 154 -4.82 10.73 -3.43
N ASP A 155 -3.88 9.98 -2.87
CA ASP A 155 -3.60 10.01 -1.42
C ASP A 155 -3.13 11.40 -0.94
N LEU A 156 -1.91 11.80 -1.32
CA LEU A 156 -1.34 13.08 -0.87
C LEU A 156 -2.17 14.31 -1.29
N TYR A 157 -2.81 14.25 -2.46
CA TYR A 157 -3.48 15.39 -3.10
C TYR A 157 -4.98 15.52 -2.76
N SER A 158 -5.52 14.61 -1.95
CA SER A 158 -6.88 14.72 -1.41
C SER A 158 -6.94 15.43 -0.05
N LYS A 159 -5.78 15.67 0.59
CA LYS A 159 -5.66 16.41 1.84
C LYS A 159 -6.13 17.86 1.63
N SER A 160 -7.36 18.14 2.08
CA SER A 160 -8.04 19.42 1.90
C SER A 160 -8.38 20.03 3.26
N LYS A 161 -8.37 21.36 3.35
CA LYS A 161 -8.89 22.09 4.52
C LYS A 161 -10.43 22.00 4.61
N VAL A 162 -11.09 21.73 3.49
CA VAL A 162 -12.54 21.57 3.41
C VAL A 162 -12.92 20.20 3.93
N ARG A 163 -13.69 20.15 5.01
CA ARG A 163 -14.19 18.91 5.59
C ARG A 163 -15.28 18.30 4.71
N ILE A 164 -15.23 16.98 4.55
CA ILE A 164 -16.26 16.22 3.86
C ILE A 164 -17.44 16.04 4.81
N ASP A 165 -18.66 16.16 4.29
CA ASP A 165 -19.87 15.78 5.00
C ASP A 165 -19.95 14.25 5.10
N VAL A 166 -19.59 13.71 6.27
CA VAL A 166 -19.45 12.27 6.51
C VAL A 166 -20.77 11.55 6.30
N GLU A 167 -21.89 12.10 6.79
CA GLU A 167 -23.19 11.44 6.72
C GLU A 167 -23.69 11.30 5.28
N LYS A 168 -23.36 12.25 4.40
CA LYS A 168 -23.69 12.14 2.97
C LYS A 168 -22.93 11.04 2.25
N VAL A 169 -21.67 10.79 2.61
CA VAL A 169 -20.81 9.83 1.90
C VAL A 169 -20.80 8.45 2.54
N LYS A 170 -21.17 8.35 3.82
CA LYS A 170 -21.18 7.11 4.59
C LYS A 170 -21.98 5.97 3.95
N PRO A 171 -23.22 6.15 3.44
CA PRO A 171 -23.97 5.06 2.81
C PRO A 171 -23.23 4.43 1.63
N TYR A 172 -22.56 5.26 0.83
CA TYR A 172 -21.76 4.80 -0.29
C TYR A 172 -20.59 3.94 0.16
N TYR A 173 -19.83 4.36 1.16
CA TYR A 173 -18.67 3.59 1.64
C TYR A 173 -19.08 2.32 2.38
N VAL A 174 -20.14 2.35 3.18
CA VAL A 174 -20.69 1.14 3.82
C VAL A 174 -21.03 0.10 2.76
N SER A 175 -21.69 0.50 1.66
CA SER A 175 -21.99 -0.44 0.56
C SER A 175 -20.75 -1.06 -0.09
N LEU A 176 -19.61 -0.36 -0.08
CA LEU A 176 -18.34 -0.89 -0.57
C LEU A 176 -17.72 -1.85 0.45
N ILE A 177 -17.74 -1.51 1.74
CA ILE A 177 -17.25 -2.39 2.80
C ILE A 177 -18.01 -3.72 2.76
N GLU A 178 -19.34 -3.67 2.76
CA GLU A 178 -20.22 -4.84 2.71
C GLU A 178 -20.01 -5.69 1.46
N LYS A 179 -19.65 -5.05 0.34
CA LYS A 179 -19.35 -5.75 -0.91
C LYS A 179 -18.01 -6.51 -0.85
N TYR A 180 -17.00 -5.93 -0.20
CA TYR A 180 -15.62 -6.41 -0.29
C TYR A 180 -15.12 -7.15 0.95
N PHE A 181 -15.81 -7.02 2.07
CA PHE A 181 -15.41 -7.57 3.36
C PHE A 181 -16.59 -8.24 4.05
N PRO A 182 -16.34 -9.27 4.88
CA PRO A 182 -17.37 -9.83 5.73
C PRO A 182 -17.89 -8.80 6.73
N ALA A 183 -19.10 -9.01 7.24
CA ALA A 183 -19.74 -8.11 8.20
C ALA A 183 -18.94 -7.91 9.50
N MET A 184 -18.15 -8.92 9.89
CA MET A 184 -17.22 -8.84 11.03
C MET A 184 -15.81 -9.18 10.56
N LEU A 185 -14.86 -8.28 10.86
CA LEU A 185 -13.44 -8.47 10.60
C LEU A 185 -12.72 -9.02 11.82
N LYS A 186 -11.72 -9.87 11.58
CA LYS A 186 -10.70 -10.28 12.55
C LYS A 186 -9.50 -9.34 12.41
N TRP A 187 -9.13 -8.69 13.51
CA TRP A 187 -8.05 -7.70 13.59
C TRP A 187 -6.78 -8.29 14.20
#